data_AF-A0A937BVL6-F1
#
_entry.id   AF-A0A937BVL6-F1
#
_cell.length_a   1.000
_cell.length_b   1.000
_cell.length_c   1.000
_cell.angle_alpha   90.00
_cell.angle_beta   90.00
_cell.angle_gamma   90.00
#
_symmetry.space_group_name_H-M   'P 1'
#
loop_
_entity.id
_entity.type
_entity.pdbx_description
1 polymer ?
#
loop_
_entity_poly.entity_id
_entity_poly.type
_entity_poly.pdbx_seq_one_letter_code
_entity_poly.pdbx_strand_id
1 'polypeptide(L)'
;MKGNLVMTPENSKAFEKSLDMLDSSISEMRRVAHNMMPEALVKFGLNTALKDFCFDVNQSGAIKVVYQSIGLEDTQLNQTFSITIYRIVQEILNNTLKHANATTAIVQLTKSKINFQLR
;
A
#
# COMPACT_ATOMS: atom_id res chain seq x y z
N MET A 1 -23.33 -42.44 5.12
CA MET A 1 -22.68 -42.49 3.79
C MET A 1 -22.00 -41.16 3.54
N LYS A 2 -20.67 -41.08 3.68
CA LYS A 2 -19.91 -39.88 3.26
C LYS A 2 -19.87 -39.91 1.73
N GLY A 3 -20.60 -39.01 1.09
CA GLY A 3 -20.52 -38.84 -0.36
C GLY A 3 -19.12 -38.36 -0.70
N ASN A 4 -18.31 -39.24 -1.30
CA ASN A 4 -17.05 -38.82 -1.91
C ASN A 4 -17.40 -37.78 -2.99
N LEU A 5 -17.07 -36.51 -2.73
CA LEU A 5 -16.93 -35.52 -3.79
C LEU A 5 -15.75 -35.96 -4.63
N VAL A 6 -16.04 -36.75 -5.67
CA VAL A 6 -15.08 -36.98 -6.74
C VAL A 6 -15.01 -35.65 -7.50
N MET A 7 -13.98 -34.86 -7.22
CA MET A 7 -13.64 -33.71 -8.04
C MET A 7 -13.30 -34.23 -9.43
N THR A 8 -14.22 -34.08 -10.37
CA THR A 8 -13.92 -34.34 -11.78
C THR A 8 -12.89 -33.30 -12.26
N PRO A 9 -12.08 -33.63 -13.27
CA PRO A 9 -11.13 -32.68 -13.86
C PRO A 9 -11.78 -31.36 -14.28
N GLU A 10 -13.01 -31.39 -14.81
CA GLU A 10 -13.80 -30.19 -15.09
C GLU A 10 -14.15 -29.40 -13.82
N ASN A 11 -14.61 -30.06 -12.75
CA ASN A 11 -14.99 -29.38 -11.50
C ASN A 11 -13.78 -28.76 -10.81
N SER A 12 -12.62 -29.41 -10.85
CA SER A 12 -11.37 -28.88 -10.30
C SER A 12 -10.92 -27.62 -11.07
N LYS A 13 -10.98 -27.64 -12.42
CA LYS A 13 -10.70 -26.47 -13.25
C LYS A 13 -11.67 -25.32 -13.02
N ALA A 14 -12.96 -25.61 -12.88
CA ALA A 14 -13.96 -24.58 -12.60
C ALA A 14 -13.74 -23.94 -11.22
N PHE A 15 -13.33 -24.74 -10.23
CA PHE A 15 -13.01 -24.28 -8.88
C PHE A 15 -11.74 -23.40 -8.87
N GLU A 16 -10.65 -23.84 -9.51
CA GLU A 16 -9.43 -23.03 -9.67
C GLU A 16 -9.72 -21.70 -10.36
N LYS A 17 -10.48 -21.72 -11.47
CA LYS A 17 -10.88 -20.50 -12.16
C LYS A 17 -11.69 -19.55 -11.26
N SER A 18 -12.51 -20.10 -10.37
CA SER A 18 -13.30 -19.31 -9.41
C SER A 18 -12.42 -18.67 -8.34
N LEU A 19 -11.38 -19.39 -7.87
CA LEU A 19 -10.36 -18.85 -6.97
C LEU A 19 -9.55 -17.73 -7.64
N ASP A 20 -9.09 -17.93 -8.88
CA ASP A 20 -8.37 -16.91 -9.64
C ASP A 20 -9.20 -15.63 -9.85
N MET A 21 -10.50 -15.78 -10.11
CA MET A 21 -11.42 -14.64 -10.24
C MET A 21 -11.63 -13.92 -8.90
N LEU A 22 -11.70 -14.64 -7.79
CA LEU A 22 -11.79 -14.05 -6.45
C LEU A 22 -10.52 -13.28 -6.10
N ASP A 23 -9.35 -13.87 -6.32
CA ASP A 23 -8.06 -13.20 -6.06
C ASP A 23 -7.90 -11.95 -6.94
N SER A 24 -8.28 -12.04 -8.21
CA SER A 24 -8.30 -10.89 -9.12
C SER A 24 -9.25 -9.79 -8.64
N SER A 25 -10.43 -10.16 -8.15
CA SER A 25 -11.42 -9.20 -7.64
C SER A 25 -10.96 -8.53 -6.34
N ILE A 26 -10.31 -9.28 -5.45
CA ILE A 26 -9.70 -8.75 -4.22
C ILE A 26 -8.57 -7.77 -4.57
N SER A 27 -7.73 -8.13 -5.55
CA SER A 27 -6.66 -7.27 -6.04
C SER A 27 -7.20 -5.97 -6.63
N GLU A 28 -8.24 -6.05 -7.47
CA GLU A 28 -8.88 -4.86 -8.06
C GLU A 28 -9.58 -3.98 -7.00
N MET A 29 -10.26 -4.58 -6.02
CA MET A 29 -10.85 -3.84 -4.91
C MET A 29 -9.78 -3.09 -4.12
N ARG A 30 -8.65 -3.74 -3.81
CA ARG A 30 -7.50 -3.09 -3.15
C ARG A 30 -6.91 -1.99 -4.02
N ARG A 31 -6.79 -2.21 -5.34
CA ARG A 31 -6.29 -1.20 -6.29
C ARG A 31 -7.19 0.03 -6.33
N VAL A 32 -8.50 -0.16 -6.36
CA VAL A 32 -9.49 0.92 -6.34
C VAL A 32 -9.46 1.66 -5.00
N ALA A 33 -9.40 0.95 -3.88
CA ALA A 33 -9.28 1.54 -2.55
C ALA A 33 -7.98 2.36 -2.39
N HIS A 34 -6.87 1.87 -2.96
CA HIS A 34 -5.59 2.59 -3.01
C HIS A 34 -5.63 3.86 -3.87
N ASN A 35 -6.47 3.87 -4.92
CA ASN A 35 -6.60 5.00 -5.83
C ASN A 35 -7.58 6.07 -5.31
N MET A 36 -8.60 5.70 -4.54
CA MET A 36 -9.39 6.64 -3.76
C MET A 36 -8.56 7.30 -2.65
N MET A 37 -8.98 8.45 -2.13
CA MET A 37 -8.34 8.97 -0.91
C MET A 37 -8.38 7.87 0.15
N PRO A 38 -7.24 7.46 0.73
CA PRO A 38 -7.27 6.44 1.76
C PRO A 38 -8.09 7.00 2.91
N GLU A 39 -9.19 6.34 3.24
CA GLU A 39 -9.96 6.66 4.42
C GLU A 39 -9.05 6.68 5.66
N ALA A 40 -8.01 5.84 5.66
CA ALA A 40 -6.93 5.83 6.62
C ALA A 40 -6.15 7.16 6.72
N LEU A 41 -5.93 7.88 5.62
CA LEU A 41 -5.28 9.19 5.64
C LEU A 41 -6.13 10.23 6.37
N VAL A 42 -7.45 10.18 6.15
CA VAL A 42 -8.41 11.10 6.78
C VAL A 42 -8.63 10.75 8.25
N LYS A 43 -8.73 9.45 8.59
CA LYS A 43 -9.02 8.97 9.94
C LYS A 43 -7.81 8.87 10.86
N PHE A 44 -6.66 8.46 10.33
CA PHE A 44 -5.47 8.09 11.12
C PHE A 44 -4.21 8.89 10.75
N GLY A 45 -4.31 9.79 9.77
CA GLY A 45 -3.23 10.69 9.38
C GLY A 45 -2.18 10.08 8.44
N LEU A 46 -1.28 10.94 7.97
CA LEU A 46 -0.28 10.62 6.93
C LEU A 46 0.67 9.49 7.33
N ASN A 47 1.15 9.51 8.57
CA ASN A 47 2.14 8.53 9.03
C ASN A 47 1.57 7.10 8.97
N THR A 48 0.34 6.92 9.46
CA THR A 48 -0.36 5.65 9.44
C THR A 48 -0.67 5.22 8.01
N ALA A 49 -1.22 6.12 7.20
CA ALA A 49 -1.56 5.81 5.80
C ALA A 49 -0.34 5.39 4.97
N LEU A 50 0.81 6.04 5.12
CA LEU A 50 2.04 5.65 4.43
C LEU A 50 2.59 4.31 4.91
N LYS A 51 2.49 4.04 6.22
CA LYS A 51 2.89 2.76 6.80
C LYS A 51 2.06 1.61 6.22
N ASP A 52 0.74 1.78 6.18
CA ASP A 52 -0.18 0.78 5.62
C ASP A 52 0.06 0.58 4.12
N PHE A 53 0.24 1.68 3.37
CA PHE A 53 0.56 1.59 1.95
C PHE A 53 1.86 0.82 1.68
N CYS A 54 2.93 1.13 2.41
CA CYS A 54 4.20 0.42 2.25
C CYS A 54 4.09 -1.06 2.68
N PHE A 55 3.26 -1.36 3.67
CA PHE A 55 2.95 -2.75 4.06
C PHE A 55 2.25 -3.49 2.92
N ASP A 56 1.21 -2.90 2.32
CA ASP A 56 0.48 -3.52 1.21
C ASP A 56 1.37 -3.74 -0.02
N VAL A 57 2.29 -2.81 -0.32
CA VAL A 57 3.30 -3.01 -1.38
C VAL A 57 4.20 -4.19 -1.07
N ASN A 58 4.66 -4.37 0.18
CA ASN A 58 5.44 -5.54 0.56
C ASN A 58 4.66 -6.85 0.40
N GLN A 59 3.35 -6.85 0.70
CA GLN A 59 2.50 -8.03 0.55
C GLN A 59 2.35 -8.49 -0.91
N SER A 60 2.60 -7.60 -1.89
CA SER A 60 2.65 -8.00 -3.30
C SER A 60 3.86 -8.87 -3.65
N GLY A 61 4.91 -8.87 -2.81
CA GLY A 61 6.16 -9.59 -3.04
C GLY A 61 7.05 -9.01 -4.15
N ALA A 62 6.63 -7.93 -4.82
CA ALA A 62 7.35 -7.37 -5.96
C ALA A 62 8.68 -6.71 -5.55
N ILE A 63 8.70 -5.94 -4.46
CA ILE A 63 9.91 -5.28 -3.92
C ILE A 63 9.82 -5.26 -2.39
N LYS A 64 10.97 -5.24 -1.72
CA LYS A 64 11.03 -4.98 -0.28
C LYS A 64 10.98 -3.48 0.01
N VAL A 65 9.94 -3.00 0.70
CA VAL A 65 9.81 -1.60 1.09
C VAL A 65 10.03 -1.44 2.59
N VAL A 66 10.89 -0.50 2.98
CA VAL A 66 11.07 -0.10 4.38
C VAL A 66 10.52 1.30 4.57
N TYR A 67 9.55 1.45 5.46
CA TYR A 67 9.00 2.75 5.85
C TYR A 67 9.58 3.23 7.17
N GLN A 68 9.99 4.49 7.23
CA GLN A 68 10.49 5.15 8.43
C GLN A 68 9.90 6.56 8.54
N SER A 69 9.53 6.96 9.76
CA SER A 69 9.12 8.32 10.04
C SER A 69 9.85 8.87 11.26
N ILE A 70 10.17 10.16 11.21
CA ILE A 70 10.90 10.87 12.27
C ILE A 70 10.18 12.18 12.57
N GLY A 71 9.77 12.37 13.84
CA GLY A 71 9.16 13.62 14.31
C GLY A 71 7.71 13.83 13.86
N LEU A 72 7.00 12.76 13.50
CA LEU A 72 5.62 12.78 13.02
C LEU A 72 4.60 12.29 14.05
N GLU A 73 5.04 11.74 15.18
CA GLU A 73 4.17 11.03 16.14
C GLU A 73 3.02 11.91 16.65
N ASP A 74 3.27 13.20 16.90
CA ASP A 74 2.28 14.15 17.44
C ASP A 74 1.99 15.32 16.51
N THR A 75 2.21 15.15 15.20
CA THR A 75 2.00 16.25 14.23
C THR A 75 0.71 16.10 13.46
N GLN A 76 -0.19 17.05 13.67
CA GLN A 76 -1.31 17.27 12.77
C GLN A 76 -0.86 18.10 11.57
N LEU A 77 -0.69 17.43 10.44
CA LEU A 77 -0.40 18.09 9.17
C LEU A 77 -1.70 18.59 8.54
N ASN A 78 -1.60 19.70 7.81
CA ASN A 78 -2.70 20.17 6.97
C ASN A 78 -3.16 19.03 6.04
N GLN A 79 -4.47 18.88 5.86
CA GLN A 79 -5.05 17.78 5.08
C GLN A 79 -4.59 17.79 3.62
N THR A 80 -4.63 18.95 2.96
CA THR A 80 -4.12 19.12 1.59
C THR A 80 -2.65 18.73 1.50
N PHE A 81 -1.82 19.17 2.45
CA PHE A 81 -0.40 18.81 2.50
C PHE A 81 -0.22 17.29 2.64
N SER A 82 -1.01 16.66 3.51
CA SER A 82 -0.96 15.22 3.74
C SER A 82 -1.34 14.43 2.48
N ILE A 83 -2.41 14.85 1.79
CA ILE A 83 -2.85 14.25 0.53
C ILE A 83 -1.74 14.37 -0.53
N THR A 84 -1.15 15.54 -0.67
CA THR A 84 -0.09 15.79 -1.64
C THR A 84 1.12 14.88 -1.40
N ILE A 85 1.61 14.81 -0.16
CA ILE A 85 2.74 13.93 0.18
C ILE A 85 2.40 12.46 -0.07
N TYR A 86 1.21 12.02 0.34
CA TYR A 86 0.76 10.66 0.10
C TYR A 86 0.77 10.31 -1.40
N ARG A 87 0.22 11.18 -2.25
CA ARG A 87 0.21 11.00 -3.72
C ARG A 87 1.61 10.96 -4.33
N ILE A 88 2.53 11.80 -3.84
CA ILE A 88 3.94 11.79 -4.29
C ILE A 88 4.57 10.43 -3.99
N VAL A 89 4.41 9.91 -2.77
CA VAL A 89 4.99 8.61 -2.40
C VAL A 89 4.36 7.48 -3.22
N GLN A 90 3.05 7.50 -3.44
CA GLN A 90 2.36 6.52 -4.29
C GLN A 90 2.95 6.48 -5.71
N GLU A 91 3.10 7.64 -6.34
CA GLU A 91 3.60 7.74 -7.70
C GLU A 91 5.06 7.26 -7.81
N ILE A 92 5.92 7.65 -6.86
CA ILE A 92 7.32 7.22 -6.83
C ILE A 92 7.43 5.71 -6.66
N LEU A 93 6.67 5.10 -5.74
CA LEU A 93 6.70 3.65 -5.53
C LEU A 93 6.13 2.91 -6.74
N ASN A 94 5.04 3.40 -7.34
CA ASN A 94 4.48 2.81 -8.55
C ASN A 94 5.46 2.86 -9.73
N ASN A 95 6.17 3.97 -9.91
CA ASN A 95 7.18 4.09 -10.95
C ASN A 95 8.39 3.19 -10.66
N THR A 96 8.77 3.03 -9.40
CA THR A 96 9.82 2.09 -8.98
C THR A 96 9.43 0.66 -9.32
N LEU A 97 8.20 0.25 -8.98
CA LEU A 97 7.64 -1.07 -9.27
C LEU A 97 7.62 -1.39 -10.78
N LYS A 98 7.27 -0.40 -11.61
CA LYS A 98 7.11 -0.60 -13.06
C LYS A 98 8.41 -0.49 -13.85
N HIS A 99 9.37 0.31 -13.39
CA HIS A 99 10.46 0.77 -14.25
C HIS A 99 11.87 0.62 -13.65
N ALA A 100 12.01 0.50 -12.33
CA ALA A 100 13.35 0.57 -11.71
C ALA A 100 14.07 -0.79 -11.59
N ASN A 101 13.37 -1.92 -11.76
CA ASN A 101 13.88 -3.26 -11.42
C ASN A 101 14.53 -3.33 -10.02
N ALA A 102 14.02 -2.53 -9.08
CA ALA A 102 14.57 -2.41 -7.75
C ALA A 102 14.15 -3.59 -6.88
N THR A 103 15.10 -4.16 -6.13
CA THR A 103 14.82 -5.21 -5.14
C THR A 103 14.42 -4.65 -3.78
N THR A 104 14.75 -3.38 -3.51
CA THR A 104 14.45 -2.70 -2.24
C THR A 104 14.20 -1.21 -2.46
N ALA A 105 13.28 -0.63 -1.69
CA ALA A 105 13.06 0.80 -1.57
C ALA A 105 12.94 1.23 -0.12
N ILE A 106 13.38 2.45 0.19
CA ILE A 106 13.24 3.06 1.52
C ILE A 106 12.39 4.32 1.35
N VAL A 107 11.27 4.37 2.07
CA VAL A 107 10.42 5.57 2.19
C VAL A 107 10.65 6.17 3.56
N GLN A 108 11.26 7.35 3.60
CA GLN A 108 11.55 8.05 4.84
C GLN A 108 10.88 9.42 4.86
N LEU A 109 10.09 9.69 5.90
CA LEU A 109 9.48 11.01 6.12
C LEU A 109 10.04 11.63 7.40
N THR A 110 10.68 12.79 7.28
CA THR A 110 11.28 13.49 8.43
C THR A 110 10.68 14.88 8.57
N LYS A 111 10.13 15.18 9.75
CA LYS A 111 9.78 16.55 10.12
C LYS A 111 10.97 17.20 10.80
N SER A 112 11.59 18.16 10.11
CA SER A 112 12.64 19.00 10.71
C SER A 112 12.05 20.31 11.24
N LYS A 113 12.47 20.74 12.44
CA LYS A 113 12.25 22.11 12.89
C LYS A 113 13.28 22.99 12.20
N ILE A 114 12.85 23.86 11.29
CA ILE A 114 13.71 24.94 10.79
C ILE A 114 13.79 26.00 11.89
N ASN A 115 14.71 25.83 12.84
CA ASN A 115 15.05 26.88 13.79
C ASN A 115 15.94 27.89 13.07
N PHE A 116 15.35 28.99 12.59
CA PHE A 116 16.13 30.17 12.24
C PHE A 116 16.54 30.86 13.54
N GLN A 117 17.80 30.72 13.94
CA GLN A 117 18.40 31.60 14.93
C GLN A 117 19.14 32.71 14.19
N LEU A 118 18.58 33.92 14.23
CA LEU A 118 19.35 35.14 14.01
C LEU A 118 20.21 35.36 15.25
N ARG A 119 21.52 35.32 15.06
CA ARG A 119 22.48 35.99 15.96
C ARG A 119 22.88 37.29 15.31
#